data_AF-U3U4J6-F1
#
_entry.id   AF-U3U4J6-F1
#
_cell.length_a   1.000
_cell.length_b   1.000
_cell.length_c   1.000
_cell.angle_alpha   90.00
_cell.angle_beta   90.00
_cell.angle_gamma   90.00
#
_symmetry.space_group_name_H-M   'P 1'
#
loop_
_entity.id
_entity.type
_entity.pdbx_description
1 polymer ?
#
loop_
_entity_poly.entity_id
_entity_poly.type
_entity_poly.pdbx_seq_one_letter_code
_entity_poly.pdbx_strand_id
1 'polypeptide(L)'
;MGDVPQLPEDAIVTSDSGSCANWFARDYRVKQGQRGTLSGGLACMGAAVPFAIAAKFAFPTQPVVALVSDGAMQMNNLAELITIQKYWQQWADPCLIVCVFNNQDLNQVTWEQRVMEGNPRFEASQQLPDVQYARFADSLGLQGIYVDRPEDLAAAWQQALSATRPVVLEVKTDQEVAPLPPHITLKQAKAFMSSMAKGDRGMAQVISDTASQLLHSKG
;
A
#
# COMPACT_ATOMS: atom_id res chain seq x y z
N MET A 1 -18.97 9.49 3.41
CA MET A 1 -17.78 8.98 4.11
C MET A 1 -18.24 7.77 4.92
N GLY A 2 -18.50 6.64 4.25
CA GLY A 2 -19.16 5.47 4.85
C GLY A 2 -18.16 4.52 5.50
N ASP A 3 -18.47 4.08 6.71
CA ASP A 3 -18.13 2.81 7.39
C ASP A 3 -16.89 2.01 6.95
N VAL A 4 -15.75 2.66 6.67
CA VAL A 4 -14.47 1.95 6.62
C VAL A 4 -14.12 1.57 8.06
N PRO A 5 -13.83 0.28 8.35
CA PRO A 5 -13.50 -0.15 9.70
C PRO A 5 -12.33 0.65 10.25
N GLN A 6 -12.54 1.27 11.40
CA GLN A 6 -11.47 1.99 12.06
C GLN A 6 -10.47 0.98 12.64
N LEU A 7 -9.18 1.21 12.37
CA LEU A 7 -8.12 0.44 13.01
C LEU A 7 -8.27 0.49 14.55
N PRO A 8 -7.97 -0.62 15.26
CA PRO A 8 -7.98 -0.64 16.73
C PRO A 8 -7.16 0.49 17.34
N GLU A 9 -7.54 0.95 18.53
CA GLU A 9 -6.95 2.13 19.18
C GLU A 9 -5.47 1.97 19.53
N ASP A 10 -4.99 0.73 19.67
CA ASP A 10 -3.61 0.39 20.00
C ASP A 10 -2.85 -0.27 18.84
N ALA A 11 -3.40 -0.18 17.61
CA ALA A 11 -2.80 -0.78 16.43
C ALA A 11 -1.40 -0.21 16.12
N ILE A 12 -0.50 -1.10 15.71
CA ILE A 12 0.79 -0.72 15.15
C ILE A 12 0.70 -0.83 13.63
N VAL A 13 0.98 0.27 12.94
CA VAL A 13 1.01 0.32 11.48
C VAL A 13 2.44 0.46 10.99
N THR A 14 2.86 -0.43 10.09
CA THR A 14 4.13 -0.32 9.37
C THR A 14 3.84 0.03 7.91
N SER A 15 4.72 0.80 7.28
CA SER A 15 4.59 1.11 5.85
C SER A 15 5.91 0.87 5.13
N ASP A 16 5.78 0.44 3.88
CA ASP A 16 6.89 0.35 2.96
C ASP A 16 7.14 1.69 2.27
N SER A 17 8.29 1.78 1.60
CA SER A 17 8.67 2.95 0.80
C SER A 17 7.95 2.99 -0.55
N GLY A 18 8.01 4.14 -1.24
CA GLY A 18 7.31 4.35 -2.51
C GLY A 18 5.92 4.97 -2.34
N SER A 19 4.99 4.66 -3.24
CA SER A 19 3.62 5.23 -3.20
C SER A 19 2.88 4.89 -1.90
N CYS A 20 3.17 3.72 -1.31
CA CYS A 20 2.64 3.31 -0.01
C CYS A 20 2.98 4.31 1.11
N ALA A 21 4.22 4.82 1.16
CA ALA A 21 4.64 5.83 2.13
C ALA A 21 3.87 7.14 1.98
N ASN A 22 3.49 7.51 0.75
CA ASN A 22 2.69 8.71 0.50
C ASN A 22 1.26 8.54 1.02
N TRP A 23 0.63 7.39 0.78
CA TRP A 23 -0.69 7.06 1.33
C TRP A 23 -0.66 6.99 2.86
N PHE A 24 0.37 6.35 3.43
CA PHE A 24 0.58 6.31 4.87
C PHE A 24 0.71 7.73 5.45
N ALA A 25 1.57 8.58 4.89
CA ALA A 25 1.76 9.94 5.41
C ALA A 25 0.51 10.83 5.24
N ARG A 26 -0.21 10.68 4.13
CA ARG A 26 -1.34 11.56 3.78
C ARG A 26 -2.65 11.12 4.42
N ASP A 27 -2.94 9.82 4.46
CA ASP A 27 -4.28 9.30 4.71
C ASP A 27 -4.39 8.58 6.08
N TYR A 28 -3.28 8.06 6.62
CA TYR A 28 -3.29 7.48 7.97
C TYR A 28 -3.23 8.58 9.05
N ARG A 29 -4.38 8.85 9.66
CA ARG A 29 -4.51 9.75 10.81
C ARG A 29 -4.30 8.96 12.10
N VAL A 30 -3.05 8.96 12.58
CA VAL A 30 -2.65 8.26 13.82
C VAL A 30 -3.47 8.77 15.00
N LYS A 31 -4.16 7.85 15.68
CA LYS A 31 -4.91 8.15 16.90
C LYS A 31 -4.04 7.99 18.14
N GLN A 32 -4.47 8.58 19.25
CA GLN A 32 -3.83 8.33 20.54
C GLN A 32 -3.87 6.83 20.87
N GLY A 33 -2.71 6.26 21.21
CA GLY A 33 -2.53 4.83 21.47
C GLY A 33 -1.91 4.07 20.28
N GLN A 34 -2.21 4.49 19.05
CA GLN A 34 -1.66 3.88 17.85
C GLN A 34 -0.19 4.26 17.65
N ARG A 35 0.53 3.38 16.95
CA ARG A 35 1.93 3.59 16.56
C ARG A 35 2.08 3.42 15.06
N GLY A 36 3.05 4.12 14.50
CA GLY A 36 3.34 4.13 13.08
C GLY A 36 4.84 4.13 12.83
N THR A 37 5.32 3.32 11.90
CA THR A 37 6.74 3.34 11.49
C THR A 37 6.93 2.99 10.02
N LEU A 38 7.97 3.54 9.41
CA LEU A 38 8.41 3.24 8.05
C LEU A 38 9.92 3.52 7.92
N SER A 39 10.54 3.07 6.83
CA SER A 39 11.95 3.37 6.54
C SER A 39 12.13 4.81 6.06
N GLY A 40 12.05 5.80 6.97
CA GLY A 40 12.04 7.22 6.58
C GLY A 40 13.38 7.77 6.08
N GLY A 41 14.49 7.42 6.74
CA GLY A 41 15.81 7.98 6.42
C GLY A 41 16.46 7.36 5.19
N LEU A 42 16.43 6.03 5.08
CA LEU A 42 17.01 5.30 3.95
C LEU A 42 16.01 5.12 2.78
N ALA A 43 14.70 5.29 3.03
CA ALA A 43 13.65 5.00 2.05
C ALA A 43 13.75 3.58 1.47
N CYS A 44 14.11 2.62 2.33
CA CYS A 44 14.31 1.23 1.91
C CYS A 44 12.96 0.54 1.60
N MET A 45 12.87 -0.12 0.45
CA MET A 45 11.78 -1.04 0.14
C MET A 45 11.99 -2.37 0.88
N GLY A 46 10.89 -3.05 1.20
CA GLY A 46 10.91 -4.34 1.89
C GLY A 46 10.95 -4.24 3.42
N ALA A 47 10.66 -3.08 3.99
CA ALA A 47 10.78 -2.85 5.43
C ALA A 47 9.47 -3.17 6.20
N ALA A 48 8.31 -3.05 5.55
CA ALA A 48 7.02 -3.08 6.25
C ALA A 48 6.75 -4.41 6.94
N VAL A 49 6.92 -5.54 6.24
CA VAL A 49 6.62 -6.87 6.79
C VAL A 49 7.64 -7.28 7.86
N PRO A 50 8.96 -7.11 7.68
CA PRO A 50 9.93 -7.31 8.76
C PRO A 50 9.64 -6.47 10.01
N PHE A 51 9.27 -5.20 9.85
CA PHE A 51 8.88 -4.35 10.97
C PHE A 51 7.61 -4.83 11.66
N ALA A 52 6.63 -5.33 10.90
CA ALA A 52 5.40 -5.88 11.46
C ALA A 52 5.66 -7.18 12.26
N ILE A 53 6.52 -8.06 11.75
CA ILE A 53 6.97 -9.26 12.47
C ILE A 53 7.67 -8.86 13.78
N ALA A 54 8.61 -7.91 13.72
CA ALA A 54 9.28 -7.41 14.92
C ALA A 54 8.29 -6.81 15.93
N ALA A 55 7.28 -6.07 15.45
CA ALA A 55 6.22 -5.53 16.28
C ALA A 55 5.40 -6.63 16.97
N LYS A 56 5.07 -7.74 16.28
CA LYS A 56 4.39 -8.88 16.92
C LYS A 56 5.23 -9.57 17.98
N PHE A 57 6.55 -9.61 17.84
CA PHE A 57 7.41 -10.14 18.90
C PHE A 57 7.54 -9.18 20.09
N ALA A 58 7.62 -7.87 19.84
CA ALA A 58 7.74 -6.87 20.90
C ALA A 58 6.42 -6.58 21.64
N PHE A 59 5.29 -6.66 20.92
CA PHE A 59 3.95 -6.32 21.39
C PHE A 59 2.95 -7.43 20.97
N PRO A 60 3.07 -8.64 21.52
CA PRO A 60 2.35 -9.83 21.02
C PRO A 60 0.83 -9.79 21.19
N THR A 61 0.32 -8.86 22.00
CA THR A 61 -1.13 -8.66 22.21
C THR A 61 -1.72 -7.57 21.32
N GLN A 62 -0.90 -6.80 20.59
CA GLN A 62 -1.39 -5.68 19.77
C GLN A 62 -1.67 -6.12 18.34
N PRO A 63 -2.73 -5.61 17.70
CA PRO A 63 -2.98 -5.82 16.28
C PRO A 63 -1.96 -5.03 15.45
N VAL A 64 -1.46 -5.66 14.38
CA VAL A 64 -0.43 -5.06 13.52
C VAL A 64 -0.91 -5.03 12.06
N VAL A 65 -0.70 -3.91 11.37
CA VAL A 65 -1.00 -3.76 9.95
C VAL A 65 0.25 -3.32 9.20
N ALA A 66 0.67 -4.11 8.21
CA ALA A 66 1.72 -3.73 7.27
C ALA A 66 1.09 -3.23 5.98
N LEU A 67 1.37 -2.00 5.59
CA LEU A 67 0.98 -1.43 4.30
C LEU A 67 2.15 -1.60 3.32
N VAL A 68 1.91 -2.33 2.23
CA VAL A 68 2.96 -2.81 1.34
C VAL A 68 2.57 -2.58 -0.12
N SER A 69 3.51 -2.19 -0.97
CA SER A 69 3.31 -2.26 -2.43
C SER A 69 3.61 -3.68 -2.94
N ASP A 70 3.01 -4.07 -4.04
CA ASP A 70 3.36 -5.28 -4.80
C ASP A 70 4.85 -5.38 -5.17
N GLY A 71 5.49 -4.27 -5.52
CA GLY A 71 6.94 -4.21 -5.77
C GLY A 71 7.76 -4.57 -4.53
N ALA A 72 7.40 -4.03 -3.36
CA ALA A 72 8.05 -4.40 -2.09
C ALA A 72 7.70 -5.85 -1.68
N MET A 73 6.48 -6.31 -1.99
CA MET A 73 6.11 -7.73 -1.85
C MET A 73 7.06 -8.65 -2.60
N GLN A 74 7.34 -8.35 -3.87
CA GLN A 74 8.21 -9.18 -4.72
C GLN A 74 9.69 -9.10 -4.32
N MET A 75 10.12 -8.05 -3.61
CA MET A 75 11.52 -7.88 -3.21
C MET A 75 11.95 -8.87 -2.11
N ASN A 76 11.21 -8.95 -1.01
CA ASN A 76 11.52 -9.83 0.13
C ASN A 76 10.29 -10.18 0.98
N ASN A 77 9.30 -9.29 1.05
CA ASN A 77 8.14 -9.43 1.93
C ASN A 77 7.31 -10.71 1.63
N LEU A 78 7.32 -11.22 0.39
CA LEU A 78 6.70 -12.52 0.05
C LEU A 78 7.35 -13.69 0.81
N ALA A 79 8.68 -13.69 0.92
CA ALA A 79 9.40 -14.72 1.69
C ALA A 79 9.10 -14.61 3.19
N GLU A 80 8.87 -13.40 3.70
CA GLU A 80 8.52 -13.17 5.11
C GLU A 80 7.13 -13.72 5.49
N LEU A 81 6.26 -14.03 4.53
CA LEU A 81 5.03 -14.76 4.83
C LEU A 81 5.31 -16.18 5.37
N ILE A 82 6.43 -16.80 4.97
CA ILE A 82 6.91 -18.06 5.53
C ILE A 82 7.35 -17.86 6.98
N THR A 83 8.02 -16.74 7.27
CA THR A 83 8.38 -16.36 8.64
C THR A 83 7.13 -16.17 9.50
N ILE A 84 6.12 -15.45 9.00
CA ILE A 84 4.84 -15.26 9.70
C ILE A 84 4.19 -16.60 9.99
N GLN A 85 4.07 -17.47 8.97
CA GLN A 85 3.52 -18.82 9.11
C GLN A 85 4.20 -19.59 10.26
N LYS A 86 5.52 -19.50 10.36
CA LYS A 86 6.31 -20.27 11.33
C LYS A 86 6.06 -19.86 12.77
N TYR A 87 5.80 -18.57 13.01
CA TYR A 87 5.84 -17.99 14.34
C TYR A 87 4.49 -17.51 14.87
N TRP A 88 3.48 -17.30 14.02
CA TRP A 88 2.28 -16.57 14.43
C TRP A 88 1.51 -17.21 15.60
N GLN A 89 1.57 -18.53 15.74
CA GLN A 89 0.92 -19.26 16.84
C GLN A 89 1.54 -18.97 18.21
N GLN A 90 2.70 -18.31 18.27
CA GLN A 90 3.37 -17.91 19.50
C GLN A 90 2.90 -16.54 20.01
N TRP A 91 2.17 -15.77 19.19
CA TRP A 91 1.65 -14.46 19.57
C TRP A 91 0.34 -14.62 20.34
N ALA A 92 0.18 -13.84 21.42
CA ALA A 92 -1.03 -13.88 22.24
C ALA A 92 -2.28 -13.44 21.47
N ASP A 93 -2.12 -12.43 20.61
CA ASP A 93 -3.08 -12.04 19.60
C ASP A 93 -2.46 -12.34 18.22
N PRO A 94 -3.09 -13.13 17.33
CA PRO A 94 -2.54 -13.45 16.01
C PRO A 94 -2.81 -12.38 14.94
N CYS A 95 -3.54 -11.30 15.27
CA CYS A 95 -3.93 -10.26 14.34
C CYS A 95 -2.69 -9.54 13.77
N LEU A 96 -2.36 -9.91 12.54
CA LEU A 96 -1.37 -9.28 11.66
C LEU A 96 -1.95 -9.27 10.26
N ILE A 97 -2.11 -8.08 9.68
CA ILE A 97 -2.67 -7.89 8.34
C ILE A 97 -1.56 -7.31 7.46
N VAL A 98 -1.16 -8.03 6.41
CA VAL A 98 -0.32 -7.52 5.34
C VAL A 98 -1.23 -7.02 4.22
N CYS A 99 -1.47 -5.71 4.17
CA CYS A 99 -2.26 -5.05 3.14
C CYS A 99 -1.36 -4.73 1.95
N VAL A 100 -1.58 -5.40 0.82
CA VAL A 100 -0.82 -5.23 -0.41
C VAL A 100 -1.61 -4.36 -1.38
N PHE A 101 -1.04 -3.23 -1.79
CA PHE A 101 -1.53 -2.43 -2.90
C PHE A 101 -0.94 -3.00 -4.21
N ASN A 102 -1.75 -3.76 -4.94
CA ASN A 102 -1.37 -4.40 -6.20
C ASN A 102 -1.82 -3.56 -7.40
N ASN A 103 -0.90 -2.77 -7.95
CA ASN A 103 -1.12 -2.03 -9.20
C ASN A 103 -0.25 -2.55 -10.34
N GLN A 104 0.65 -3.50 -10.14
CA GLN A 104 1.60 -4.03 -11.12
C GLN A 104 2.58 -2.98 -11.67
N ASP A 105 2.91 -1.97 -10.86
CA ASP A 105 3.78 -0.87 -11.25
C ASP A 105 4.68 -0.39 -10.10
N LEU A 106 5.95 -0.09 -10.40
CA LEU A 106 6.84 0.65 -9.48
C LEU A 106 6.45 2.14 -9.43
N ASN A 107 5.25 2.37 -8.90
CA ASN A 107 4.44 3.55 -9.17
C ASN A 107 5.07 4.88 -8.77
N GLN A 108 5.84 4.89 -7.68
CA GLN A 108 6.56 6.10 -7.28
C GLN A 108 7.51 6.59 -8.38
N VAL A 109 8.28 5.68 -8.99
CA VAL A 109 9.28 6.03 -10.01
C VAL A 109 8.59 6.39 -11.32
N THR A 110 7.51 5.71 -11.70
CA THR A 110 6.64 6.10 -12.82
C THR A 110 6.19 7.56 -12.69
N TRP A 111 5.71 7.97 -11.53
CA TRP A 111 5.24 9.33 -11.30
C TRP A 111 6.36 10.36 -11.21
N GLU A 112 7.54 10.01 -10.71
CA GLU A 112 8.73 10.87 -10.77
C GLU A 112 9.18 11.11 -12.22
N GLN A 113 9.24 10.06 -13.06
CA GLN A 113 9.54 10.19 -14.49
C GLN A 113 8.55 11.13 -15.19
N ARG A 114 7.24 10.96 -14.93
CA ARG A 114 6.18 11.79 -15.50
C ARG A 114 6.25 13.25 -15.02
N VAL A 115 6.29 13.46 -13.72
CA VAL A 115 6.05 14.78 -13.09
C VAL A 115 7.34 15.59 -12.88
N MET A 116 8.49 14.94 -12.72
CA MET A 116 9.76 15.64 -12.50
C MET A 116 10.60 15.72 -13.78
N GLU A 117 10.62 14.66 -14.58
CA GLU A 117 11.47 14.59 -15.78
C GLU A 117 10.71 14.89 -17.08
N GLY A 118 9.37 14.80 -17.05
CA GLY A 118 8.54 14.93 -18.26
C GLY A 118 8.82 13.80 -19.25
N ASN A 119 9.16 12.61 -18.75
CA ASN A 119 9.38 11.40 -19.52
C ASN A 119 8.18 10.47 -19.36
N PRO A 120 7.80 9.73 -20.41
CA PRO A 120 6.79 8.68 -20.28
C PRO A 120 7.30 7.54 -19.40
N ARG A 121 6.37 6.76 -18.84
CA ARG A 121 6.68 5.52 -18.11
C ARG A 121 7.62 4.62 -18.93
N PHE A 122 8.71 4.15 -18.31
CA PHE A 122 9.59 3.16 -18.92
C PHE A 122 9.14 1.73 -18.60
N GLU A 123 8.27 1.16 -19.45
CA GLU A 123 7.61 -0.13 -19.22
C GLU A 123 8.57 -1.26 -18.81
N ALA A 124 9.73 -1.37 -19.46
CA ALA A 124 10.67 -2.47 -19.25
C ALA A 124 11.24 -2.56 -17.82
N SER A 125 11.22 -1.47 -17.04
CA SER A 125 11.63 -1.51 -15.63
C SER A 125 10.48 -1.32 -14.64
N GLN A 126 9.38 -0.70 -15.06
CA GLN A 126 8.29 -0.33 -14.16
C GLN A 126 7.19 -1.39 -14.09
N GLN A 127 7.01 -2.18 -15.15
CA GLN A 127 6.00 -3.24 -15.18
C GLN A 127 6.39 -4.40 -14.27
N LEU A 128 5.52 -4.72 -13.30
CA LEU A 128 5.68 -5.88 -12.44
C LEU A 128 4.81 -7.05 -12.95
N PRO A 129 5.26 -8.30 -12.77
CA PRO A 129 4.42 -9.46 -13.03
C PRO A 129 3.25 -9.51 -12.03
N ASP A 130 2.09 -9.97 -12.50
CA ASP A 130 0.93 -10.20 -11.64
C ASP A 130 1.17 -11.43 -10.74
N VAL A 131 1.14 -11.21 -9.44
CA VAL A 131 1.32 -12.26 -8.42
C VAL A 131 0.08 -12.29 -7.53
N GLN A 132 -0.52 -13.47 -7.39
CA GLN A 132 -1.71 -13.66 -6.56
C GLN A 132 -1.32 -13.80 -5.08
N TYR A 133 -1.01 -12.69 -4.42
CA TYR A 133 -0.50 -12.64 -3.04
C TYR A 133 -1.45 -13.27 -2.03
N ALA A 134 -2.76 -13.01 -2.16
CA ALA A 134 -3.78 -13.61 -1.30
C ALA A 134 -3.76 -15.15 -1.40
N ARG A 135 -3.68 -15.69 -2.63
CA ARG A 135 -3.62 -17.14 -2.84
C ARG A 135 -2.30 -17.75 -2.35
N PHE A 136 -1.20 -17.02 -2.48
CA PHE A 136 0.07 -17.46 -1.91
C PHE A 136 -0.02 -17.57 -0.38
N ALA A 137 -0.68 -16.61 0.29
CA ALA A 137 -0.95 -16.68 1.72
C ALA A 137 -1.78 -17.91 2.11
N ASP A 138 -2.86 -18.20 1.36
CA ASP A 138 -3.67 -19.40 1.57
C ASP A 138 -2.84 -20.69 1.44
N SER A 139 -1.90 -20.73 0.49
CA SER A 139 -1.00 -21.88 0.29
C SER A 139 -0.09 -22.17 1.49
N LEU A 140 0.18 -21.16 2.32
CA LEU A 140 0.98 -21.26 3.55
C LEU A 140 0.10 -21.56 4.78
N GLY A 141 -1.23 -21.62 4.63
CA GLY A 141 -2.17 -21.75 5.74
C GLY A 141 -2.44 -20.44 6.49
N LEU A 142 -2.05 -19.31 5.91
CA LEU A 142 -2.52 -17.98 6.32
C LEU A 142 -3.87 -17.70 5.67
N GLN A 143 -4.47 -16.53 5.92
CA GLN A 143 -5.72 -16.13 5.28
C GLN A 143 -5.45 -15.13 4.15
N GLY A 144 -5.79 -15.50 2.91
CA GLY A 144 -5.84 -14.59 1.78
C GLY A 144 -7.20 -13.92 1.64
N ILE A 145 -7.21 -12.61 1.38
CA ILE A 145 -8.41 -11.87 0.95
C ILE A 145 -7.99 -11.03 -0.26
N TYR A 146 -8.72 -11.17 -1.37
CA TYR A 146 -8.50 -10.38 -2.59
C TYR A 146 -9.67 -9.42 -2.81
N VAL A 147 -9.36 -8.17 -3.16
CA VAL A 147 -10.34 -7.11 -3.43
C VAL A 147 -10.02 -6.46 -4.78
N ASP A 148 -10.97 -6.52 -5.72
CA ASP A 148 -10.90 -5.84 -7.02
C ASP A 148 -11.91 -4.68 -7.14
N ARG A 149 -12.81 -4.56 -6.17
CA ARG A 149 -13.92 -3.59 -6.23
C ARG A 149 -13.91 -2.73 -4.97
N PRO A 150 -13.91 -1.37 -5.09
CA PRO A 150 -13.88 -0.48 -3.94
C PRO A 150 -15.00 -0.72 -2.92
N GLU A 151 -16.19 -1.11 -3.37
CA GLU A 151 -17.35 -1.42 -2.53
C GLU A 151 -17.14 -2.62 -1.59
N ASP A 152 -16.21 -3.52 -1.93
CA ASP A 152 -15.91 -4.71 -1.13
C ASP A 152 -14.84 -4.41 -0.04
N LEU A 153 -14.18 -3.24 -0.09
CA LEU A 153 -13.10 -2.88 0.84
C LEU A 153 -13.54 -2.90 2.31
N ALA A 154 -14.72 -2.34 2.61
CA ALA A 154 -15.20 -2.26 3.99
C ALA A 154 -15.39 -3.67 4.59
N ALA A 155 -16.04 -4.57 3.83
CA ALA A 155 -16.25 -5.95 4.24
C ALA A 155 -14.93 -6.73 4.36
N ALA A 156 -14.01 -6.51 3.41
CA ALA A 156 -12.69 -7.14 3.43
C ALA A 156 -11.86 -6.73 4.67
N TRP A 157 -11.89 -5.46 5.04
CA TRP A 157 -11.24 -4.98 6.27
C TRP A 157 -11.89 -5.56 7.53
N GLN A 158 -13.22 -5.66 7.59
CA GLN A 158 -13.91 -6.32 8.71
C GLN A 158 -13.50 -7.79 8.82
N GLN A 159 -13.44 -8.49 7.69
CA GLN A 159 -12.99 -9.88 7.65
C GLN A 159 -11.51 -10.02 8.08
N ALA A 160 -10.64 -9.11 7.65
CA ALA A 160 -9.23 -9.13 8.01
C ALA A 160 -9.01 -8.86 9.51
N LEU A 161 -9.70 -7.85 10.07
CA LEU A 161 -9.58 -7.47 11.48
C LEU A 161 -10.20 -8.49 12.44
N SER A 162 -11.16 -9.30 11.98
CA SER A 162 -11.81 -10.36 12.76
C SER A 162 -11.17 -11.74 12.59
N ALA A 163 -10.14 -11.86 11.76
CA ALA A 163 -9.51 -13.14 11.46
C ALA A 163 -8.76 -13.71 12.67
N THR A 164 -8.78 -15.05 12.80
CA THR A 164 -8.12 -15.77 13.90
C THR A 164 -6.69 -16.21 13.56
N ARG A 165 -6.15 -15.74 12.44
CA ARG A 165 -4.80 -16.02 11.94
C ARG A 165 -4.33 -14.84 11.07
N PRO A 166 -3.02 -14.69 10.81
CA PRO A 166 -2.53 -13.60 9.97
C PRO A 166 -3.15 -13.58 8.57
N VAL A 167 -3.34 -12.38 8.05
CA VAL A 167 -4.07 -12.11 6.81
C VAL A 167 -3.15 -11.42 5.81
N VAL A 168 -3.24 -11.83 4.55
CA VAL A 168 -2.80 -11.02 3.40
C VAL A 168 -4.05 -10.45 2.75
N LEU A 169 -4.23 -9.13 2.86
CA LEU A 169 -5.29 -8.39 2.21
C LEU A 169 -4.72 -7.77 0.93
N GLU A 170 -4.96 -8.42 -0.19
CA GLU A 170 -4.54 -7.96 -1.50
C GLU A 170 -5.61 -7.07 -2.11
N VAL A 171 -5.28 -5.81 -2.34
CA VAL A 171 -6.16 -4.81 -2.94
C VAL A 171 -5.62 -4.44 -4.30
N LYS A 172 -6.37 -4.76 -5.35
CA LYS A 172 -6.05 -4.26 -6.69
C LYS A 172 -6.30 -2.75 -6.75
N THR A 173 -5.30 -2.01 -7.19
CA THR A 173 -5.34 -0.55 -7.29
C THR A 173 -4.97 -0.10 -8.69
N ASP A 174 -5.36 1.12 -9.03
CA ASP A 174 -5.11 1.70 -10.35
C ASP A 174 -3.68 2.27 -10.44
N GLN A 175 -2.98 1.97 -11.53
CA GLN A 175 -1.63 2.48 -11.86
C GLN A 175 -1.62 4.00 -12.06
N GLU A 176 -2.74 4.56 -12.52
CA GLU A 176 -2.86 5.97 -12.89
C GLU A 176 -3.28 6.86 -11.72
N VAL A 177 -3.39 6.31 -10.50
CA VAL A 177 -3.59 7.11 -9.30
C VAL A 177 -2.26 7.74 -8.88
N ALA A 178 -2.20 9.05 -9.02
CA ALA A 178 -1.00 9.81 -8.74
C ALA A 178 -0.77 10.00 -7.23
N PRO A 179 0.41 9.62 -6.69
CA PRO A 179 0.79 9.93 -5.31
C PRO A 179 1.25 11.40 -5.22
N LEU A 180 0.34 12.33 -5.53
CA LEU A 180 0.68 13.74 -5.62
C LEU A 180 0.82 14.36 -4.22
N PRO A 181 1.85 15.20 -4.00
CA PRO A 181 1.88 16.07 -2.84
C PRO A 181 0.73 17.08 -2.89
N PRO A 182 0.27 17.61 -1.74
CA PRO A 182 -0.87 18.53 -1.67
C PRO A 182 -0.69 19.85 -2.44
N HIS A 183 0.54 20.17 -2.88
CA HIS A 183 0.85 21.35 -3.67
C HIS A 183 1.64 20.96 -4.93
N ILE A 184 0.99 21.05 -6.09
CA ILE A 184 1.66 20.92 -7.39
C ILE A 184 2.22 22.27 -7.80
N THR A 185 3.52 22.34 -8.07
CA THR A 185 4.15 23.57 -8.60
C THR A 185 3.88 23.72 -10.10
N LEU A 186 3.90 24.96 -10.62
CA LEU A 186 3.77 25.24 -12.06
C LEU A 186 4.81 24.49 -12.91
N LYS A 187 6.00 24.24 -12.36
CA LYS A 187 7.06 23.47 -13.02
C LYS A 187 6.67 21.99 -13.18
N GLN A 188 6.13 21.38 -12.13
CA GLN A 188 5.64 19.99 -12.15
C GLN A 188 4.44 19.84 -13.09
N ALA A 189 3.53 20.81 -13.13
CA ALA A 189 2.42 20.82 -14.10
C ALA A 189 2.93 20.86 -15.56
N LYS A 190 3.96 21.67 -15.84
CA LYS A 190 4.57 21.76 -17.18
C LYS A 190 5.30 20.48 -17.57
N ALA A 191 6.04 19.86 -16.64
CA ALA A 191 6.73 18.60 -16.86
C ALA A 191 5.73 17.45 -17.13
N PHE A 192 4.66 17.36 -16.34
CA PHE A 192 3.57 16.41 -16.58
C PHE A 192 2.95 16.60 -17.98
N MET A 193 2.63 17.83 -18.40
CA MET A 193 2.15 18.06 -19.78
C MET A 193 3.18 17.64 -20.85
N SER A 194 4.47 17.74 -20.56
CA SER A 194 5.52 17.30 -21.48
C SER A 194 5.63 15.78 -21.60
N SER A 195 5.40 15.00 -20.55
CA SER A 195 5.39 13.53 -20.66
C SER A 195 4.21 13.07 -21.53
N MET A 196 3.06 13.73 -21.40
CA MET A 196 1.87 13.47 -22.22
C MET A 196 2.14 13.67 -23.72
N ALA A 197 2.79 14.78 -24.08
CA ALA A 197 3.13 15.08 -25.47
C ALA A 197 4.10 14.05 -26.09
N LYS A 198 4.84 13.31 -25.26
CA LYS A 198 5.77 12.25 -25.66
C LYS A 198 5.12 10.86 -25.75
N GLY A 199 3.79 10.77 -25.61
CA GLY A 199 3.03 9.54 -25.90
C GLY A 199 2.63 8.70 -24.68
N ASP A 200 2.62 9.29 -23.48
CA ASP A 200 2.13 8.60 -22.27
C ASP A 200 0.61 8.33 -22.36
N ARG A 201 0.21 7.08 -22.19
CA ARG A 201 -1.20 6.64 -22.30
C ARG A 201 -1.85 6.71 -20.91
N GLY A 202 -2.46 7.85 -20.59
CA GLY A 202 -3.23 8.03 -19.32
C GLY A 202 -4.03 9.33 -19.21
N MET A 203 -4.07 10.17 -20.27
CA MET A 203 -4.46 11.58 -20.20
C MET A 203 -5.83 11.83 -19.59
N ALA A 204 -6.85 11.11 -20.07
CA ALA A 204 -8.23 11.35 -19.66
C ALA A 204 -8.50 10.88 -18.23
N GLN A 205 -7.88 9.76 -17.84
CA GLN A 205 -8.08 9.12 -16.54
C GLN A 205 -7.42 9.94 -15.43
N VAL A 206 -6.14 10.31 -15.58
CA VAL A 206 -5.42 11.10 -14.57
C VAL A 206 -6.07 12.47 -14.32
N ILE A 207 -6.51 13.15 -15.38
CA ILE A 207 -7.18 14.47 -15.25
C ILE A 207 -8.53 14.32 -14.53
N SER A 208 -9.30 13.29 -14.89
CA SER A 208 -10.58 12.96 -14.24
C SER A 208 -10.40 12.65 -12.74
N ASP A 209 -9.39 11.84 -12.41
CA ASP A 209 -9.15 11.39 -11.04
C ASP A 209 -8.60 12.52 -10.17
N THR A 210 -7.71 13.36 -10.71
CA THR A 210 -7.22 14.56 -10.02
C THR A 210 -8.36 15.54 -9.73
N ALA A 211 -9.27 15.74 -10.68
CA ALA A 211 -10.46 16.59 -10.48
C ALA A 211 -11.38 16.02 -9.39
N SER A 212 -11.60 14.70 -9.40
CA SER A 212 -12.41 13.99 -8.40
C SER A 212 -11.79 14.06 -6.99
N GLN A 213 -10.46 13.96 -6.87
CA GLN A 213 -9.77 14.10 -5.58
C GLN A 213 -9.85 15.53 -5.01
N LEU A 214 -9.72 16.55 -5.85
CA LEU A 214 -9.84 17.95 -5.43
C LEU A 214 -11.27 18.34 -4.99
N LEU A 215 -12.29 17.69 -5.56
CA LEU A 215 -13.68 17.87 -5.16
C LEU A 215 -13.96 17.24 -3.78
N HIS A 216 -13.37 16.07 -3.49
CA HIS A 216 -13.55 15.39 -2.21
C HIS A 216 -12.71 15.97 -1.05
N SER A 217 -11.62 16.70 -1.32
CA SER A 217 -10.81 17.34 -0.26
C SER A 217 -11.39 18.65 0.29
N LYS A 218 -12.47 19.17 -0.32
CA LYS A 218 -13.20 20.38 0.12
C LYS A 218 -14.55 20.08 0.80
N GLY A 219 -14.84 18.82 1.11
CA GLY A 219 -16.07 18.39 1.80
C GLY A 219 -15.84 18.02 3.26
#